data_AF-A0A0N5B7X2-F1
#
_entry.id   AF-A0A0N5B7X2-F1
#
_cell.length_a   1.000
_cell.length_b   1.000
_cell.length_c   1.000
_cell.angle_alpha   90.00
_cell.angle_beta   90.00
_cell.angle_gamma   90.00
#
_symmetry.space_group_name_H-M   'P 1'
#
loop_
_entity.id
_entity.type
_entity.pdbx_description
1 polymer ?
#
loop_
_entity_poly.entity_id
_entity_poly.type
_entity_poly.pdbx_seq_one_letter_code
_entity_poly.pdbx_strand_id
1 'polypeptide(L)'
;MSSMKTRNKAIKREHRERPQVKERAHLGILEKKKDWIKRARDYQEKRDKIRELREVALSRNPDEFYHHMIRSQVGSDGVHRDFDIKQILGDDIKESKRDLRRDLRYVTFKLVNEKKKIEKLKGSLQLVTVGGSLNKRIIYKDDSDEDELVGVVVNNRTNSSADTQLTDVMKENYKILAEKIKKLKELEVVKQKLEAAINK
;
A
#
# COMPACT_ATOMS: atom_id res chain seq x y z
N MET A 1 63.33 -2.13 -7.60
CA MET A 1 63.20 -3.29 -6.69
C MET A 1 64.06 -3.05 -5.45
N SER A 2 63.48 -3.14 -4.25
CA SER A 2 64.25 -3.01 -3.00
C SER A 2 64.97 -4.33 -2.70
N SER A 3 66.31 -4.34 -2.78
CA SER A 3 67.18 -5.51 -2.57
C SER A 3 67.38 -5.85 -1.07
N MET A 4 67.40 -7.15 -0.77
CA MET A 4 67.42 -7.78 0.55
C MET A 4 68.76 -7.52 1.26
N LYS A 5 68.75 -6.98 2.47
CA LYS A 5 68.78 -7.85 3.65
C LYS A 5 67.93 -7.23 4.76
N THR A 6 66.65 -6.97 4.44
CA THR A 6 65.51 -6.90 5.38
C THR A 6 65.79 -6.21 6.71
N ARG A 7 66.56 -5.10 6.67
CA ARG A 7 67.25 -4.55 7.83
C ARG A 7 66.33 -3.66 8.66
N ASN A 8 65.39 -4.33 9.31
CA ASN A 8 64.54 -3.87 10.40
C ASN A 8 63.11 -3.56 9.95
N LYS A 9 62.38 -4.61 9.56
CA LYS A 9 60.91 -4.62 9.50
C LYS A 9 60.28 -4.16 10.83
N ALA A 10 61.01 -4.29 11.94
CA ALA A 10 60.69 -3.76 13.26
C ALA A 10 60.88 -2.23 13.42
N ILE A 11 61.69 -1.55 12.59
CA ILE A 11 61.92 -0.08 12.65
C ILE A 11 60.88 0.70 11.87
N LYS A 12 60.26 0.11 10.84
CA LYS A 12 59.11 0.73 10.15
C LYS A 12 57.84 0.55 10.96
N ARG A 13 57.81 1.10 12.18
CA ARG A 13 56.57 1.24 12.94
C ARG A 13 55.68 2.19 12.17
N GLU A 14 54.48 1.72 11.84
CA GLU A 14 53.44 2.58 11.29
C GLU A 14 53.12 3.68 12.29
N HIS A 15 53.30 4.94 11.88
CA HIS A 15 52.91 6.07 12.70
C HIS A 15 51.38 6.18 12.69
N ARG A 16 50.75 5.78 13.80
CA ARG A 16 49.31 5.91 13.97
C ARG A 16 48.93 7.37 14.21
N GLU A 17 47.83 7.79 13.60
CA GLU A 17 47.27 9.12 13.81
C GLU A 17 46.59 9.22 15.19
N ARG A 18 46.71 10.39 15.83
CA ARG A 18 46.08 10.65 17.13
C ARG A 18 44.58 10.98 16.99
N PRO A 19 43.73 10.50 17.91
CA PRO A 19 42.30 10.85 17.94
C PRO A 19 42.06 12.30 18.41
N GLN A 20 40.80 12.73 18.35
CA GLN A 20 40.33 13.98 18.95
C GLN A 20 40.42 13.94 20.49
N VAL A 21 40.65 15.09 21.13
CA VAL A 21 40.66 15.21 22.60
C VAL A 21 39.26 14.93 23.15
N LYS A 22 39.16 14.16 24.25
CA LYS A 22 37.88 13.69 24.82
C LYS A 22 36.90 14.84 25.12
N GLU A 23 37.38 15.94 25.71
CA GLU A 23 36.56 17.13 26.01
C GLU A 23 35.92 17.75 24.74
N ARG A 24 36.62 17.63 23.60
CA ARG A 24 36.19 18.17 22.30
C ARG A 24 35.58 17.12 21.38
N ALA A 25 35.28 15.93 21.89
CA ALA A 25 34.67 14.86 21.09
C ALA A 25 33.31 15.27 20.50
N HIS A 26 32.60 16.20 21.14
CA HIS A 26 31.33 16.77 20.66
C HIS A 26 31.46 17.54 19.34
N LEU A 27 32.65 18.03 18.97
CA LEU A 27 32.91 18.73 17.70
C LEU A 27 33.13 17.76 16.53
N GLY A 28 33.13 16.45 16.78
CA GLY A 28 33.40 15.42 15.79
C GLY A 28 34.90 15.14 15.60
N ILE A 29 35.23 14.58 14.43
CA ILE A 29 36.56 14.07 14.12
C ILE A 29 37.55 15.23 13.96
N LEU A 30 38.75 15.09 14.55
CA LEU A 30 39.83 16.05 14.35
C LEU A 30 40.40 15.92 12.94
N GLU A 31 40.05 16.86 12.07
CA GLU A 31 40.50 16.93 10.69
C GLU A 31 42.04 16.90 10.60
N LYS A 32 42.58 16.04 9.72
CA LYS A 32 44.02 15.96 9.45
C LYS A 32 44.34 16.54 8.08
N LYS A 33 45.64 16.64 7.76
CA LYS A 33 46.10 17.22 6.48
C LYS A 33 45.43 16.57 5.26
N LYS A 34 45.26 15.25 5.28
CA LYS A 34 44.60 14.50 4.19
C LYS A 34 43.13 14.94 3.99
N ASP A 35 42.42 15.20 5.07
CA ASP A 35 41.02 15.61 5.06
C ASP A 35 40.90 17.07 4.62
N TRP A 36 41.79 17.93 5.14
CA TRP A 36 41.90 19.33 4.71
C TRP A 36 42.17 19.46 3.22
N ILE A 37 43.05 18.62 2.65
CA ILE A 37 43.31 18.64 1.21
C ILE A 37 42.04 18.30 0.42
N LYS A 38 41.27 17.29 0.86
CA LYS A 38 40.00 16.91 0.21
C LYS A 38 38.98 18.04 0.30
N ARG A 39 38.81 18.64 1.48
CA ARG A 39 37.88 19.75 1.71
C ARG A 39 38.26 21.00 0.92
N ALA A 40 39.55 21.35 0.89
CA ALA A 40 40.04 22.50 0.13
C ALA A 40 39.82 22.30 -1.38
N ARG A 41 40.06 21.09 -1.90
CA ARG A 41 39.81 20.76 -3.30
C ARG A 41 38.32 20.85 -3.65
N ASP A 42 37.45 20.24 -2.84
CA ASP A 42 35.99 20.32 -3.02
C ASP A 42 35.49 21.78 -3.01
N TYR A 43 35.99 22.60 -2.09
CA TYR A 43 35.65 24.02 -2.05
C TYR A 43 36.12 24.75 -3.31
N GLN A 44 37.35 24.49 -3.76
CA GLN A 44 37.90 25.11 -4.95
C GLN A 44 37.10 24.72 -6.21
N GLU A 45 36.77 23.44 -6.37
CA GLU A 45 35.95 22.95 -7.48
C GLU A 45 34.57 23.62 -7.51
N LYS A 46 33.89 23.69 -6.35
CA LYS A 46 32.59 24.37 -6.23
C LYS A 46 32.68 25.86 -6.54
N ARG A 47 33.69 26.55 -6.00
CA ARG A 47 33.92 27.98 -6.25
C ARG A 47 34.16 28.24 -7.73
N ASP A 48 35.01 27.43 -8.35
CA ASP A 48 35.37 27.58 -9.76
C ASP A 48 34.15 27.28 -10.65
N LYS A 49 33.31 26.30 -10.30
CA LYS A 49 32.05 26.03 -11.01
C LYS A 49 31.03 27.16 -10.88
N ILE A 50 30.89 27.75 -9.69
CA ILE A 50 29.98 28.89 -9.47
C ILE A 50 30.43 30.09 -10.31
N ARG A 51 31.74 30.33 -10.44
CA ARG A 51 32.28 31.39 -11.30
C ARG A 51 31.93 31.15 -12.77
N GLU A 52 32.14 29.94 -13.28
CA GLU A 52 31.77 29.58 -14.65
C GLU A 52 30.27 29.80 -14.90
N LEU A 53 29.40 29.35 -13.99
CA LEU A 53 27.95 29.55 -14.11
C LEU A 53 27.56 31.03 -14.08
N ARG A 54 28.28 31.88 -13.32
CA ARG A 54 28.06 33.33 -13.31
C ARG A 54 28.44 33.97 -14.64
N GLU A 55 29.55 33.55 -15.24
CA GLU A 55 29.99 34.04 -16.54
C GLU A 55 28.97 33.68 -17.63
N VAL A 56 28.48 32.42 -17.63
CA VAL A 56 27.42 31.96 -18.54
C VAL A 56 26.12 32.73 -18.32
N ALA A 57 25.73 32.98 -17.07
CA ALA A 57 24.52 33.75 -16.77
C ALA A 57 24.64 35.22 -17.22
N LEU A 58 25.84 35.81 -17.14
CA LEU A 58 26.10 37.18 -17.56
C LEU A 58 26.11 37.33 -19.09
N SER A 59 26.59 36.32 -19.81
CA SER A 59 26.64 36.30 -21.28
C SER A 59 25.36 35.79 -21.95
N ARG A 60 24.28 35.58 -21.18
CA ARG A 60 23.01 35.04 -21.69
C ARG A 60 22.35 35.99 -22.70
N ASN A 61 21.94 35.45 -23.85
CA ASN A 61 21.16 36.18 -24.85
C ASN A 61 19.67 36.19 -24.44
N PRO A 62 19.02 37.36 -24.24
CA PRO A 62 17.60 37.42 -23.89
C PRO A 62 16.67 36.81 -24.95
N ASP A 63 17.08 36.80 -26.22
CA ASP A 63 16.28 36.33 -27.35
C ASP A 63 16.54 34.86 -27.72
N GLU A 64 17.31 34.13 -26.90
CA GLU A 64 17.58 32.71 -27.15
C GLU A 64 16.29 31.86 -27.05
N PHE A 65 16.09 30.99 -28.04
CA PHE A 65 14.95 30.07 -28.04
C PHE A 65 15.41 28.64 -28.31
N TYR A 66 15.10 27.76 -27.36
CA TYR A 66 15.25 26.31 -27.50
C TYR A 66 13.87 25.66 -27.59
N HIS A 67 13.68 24.68 -28.48
CA HIS A 67 12.39 23.99 -28.62
C HIS A 67 11.88 23.35 -27.30
N HIS A 68 12.78 23.02 -26.37
CA HIS A 68 12.43 22.49 -25.05
C HIS A 68 11.70 23.51 -24.16
N MET A 69 11.84 24.81 -24.42
CA MET A 69 11.11 25.87 -23.72
C MET A 69 9.59 25.81 -23.94
N ILE A 70 9.13 25.09 -24.97
CA ILE A 70 7.69 24.84 -25.18
C ILE A 70 7.14 23.87 -24.11
N ARG A 71 8.00 22.96 -23.61
CA ARG A 71 7.65 21.88 -22.68
C ARG A 71 8.14 22.15 -21.26
N SER A 72 8.70 23.32 -20.99
CA SER A 72 9.29 23.67 -19.70
C SER A 72 8.97 25.11 -19.37
N GLN A 73 8.85 25.41 -18.08
CA GLN A 73 8.57 26.77 -17.62
C GLN A 73 9.39 27.08 -16.38
N VAL A 74 9.79 28.34 -16.27
CA VAL A 74 10.39 28.89 -15.05
C VAL A 74 9.25 29.30 -14.13
N GLY A 75 9.22 28.73 -12.92
CA GLY A 75 8.22 29.08 -11.91
C GLY A 75 8.38 30.51 -11.38
N SER A 76 7.42 30.98 -10.58
CA SER A 76 7.50 32.30 -9.93
C SER A 76 8.69 32.43 -8.97
N ASP A 77 9.24 31.31 -8.51
CA ASP A 77 10.45 31.18 -7.71
C ASP A 77 11.75 31.21 -8.52
N GLY A 78 11.66 31.30 -9.85
CA GLY A 78 12.83 31.33 -10.74
C GLY A 78 13.44 29.96 -11.04
N VAL A 79 12.81 28.85 -10.60
CA VAL A 79 13.31 27.49 -10.83
C VAL A 79 12.68 26.90 -12.09
N HIS A 80 13.53 26.37 -12.98
CA HIS A 80 13.13 25.67 -14.19
C HIS A 80 12.46 24.34 -13.84
N ARG A 81 11.28 24.08 -14.43
CA ARG A 81 10.55 22.83 -14.30
C ARG A 81 10.13 22.33 -15.66
N ASP A 82 10.31 21.04 -15.88
CA ASP A 82 9.75 20.35 -17.04
C ASP A 82 8.29 20.04 -16.80
N PHE A 83 7.46 20.26 -17.81
CA PHE A 83 6.10 19.76 -17.82
C PHE A 83 6.03 18.37 -18.44
N ASP A 84 5.27 17.49 -17.81
CA ASP A 84 4.83 16.28 -18.49
C ASP A 84 3.76 16.67 -19.51
N ILE A 85 4.06 16.47 -20.79
CA ILE A 85 3.13 16.70 -21.90
C ILE A 85 1.80 15.97 -21.64
N LYS A 86 1.83 14.80 -21.00
CA LYS A 86 0.62 14.02 -20.70
C LYS A 86 -0.34 14.74 -19.76
N GLN A 87 0.20 15.52 -18.82
CA GLN A 87 -0.63 16.30 -17.89
C GLN A 87 -1.27 17.51 -18.58
N ILE A 88 -0.58 18.11 -19.57
CA ILE A 88 -1.07 19.31 -20.29
C ILE A 88 -2.07 18.96 -21.38
N LEU A 89 -1.78 17.93 -22.21
CA LEU A 89 -2.73 17.51 -23.24
C LEU A 89 -3.97 16.83 -22.66
N GLY A 90 -3.92 16.45 -21.37
CA GLY A 90 -4.87 15.55 -20.75
C GLY A 90 -4.71 14.16 -21.33
N ASP A 91 -4.90 13.12 -20.51
CA ASP A 91 -5.20 11.81 -21.08
C ASP A 91 -6.41 12.00 -21.99
N ASP A 92 -6.26 11.62 -23.27
CA ASP A 92 -7.33 11.71 -24.25
C ASP A 92 -8.58 11.11 -23.59
N ILE A 93 -9.65 11.89 -23.41
CA ILE A 93 -10.81 11.51 -22.56
C ILE A 93 -11.35 10.14 -23.00
N LYS A 94 -11.15 9.79 -24.27
CA LYS A 94 -11.44 8.48 -24.85
C LYS A 94 -10.59 7.34 -24.28
N GLU A 95 -9.30 7.54 -24.04
CA GLU A 95 -8.42 6.56 -23.38
C GLU A 95 -8.85 6.36 -21.92
N SER A 96 -9.08 7.44 -21.16
CA SER A 96 -9.59 7.34 -19.79
C SER A 96 -10.93 6.58 -19.69
N LYS A 97 -11.89 6.87 -20.59
CA LYS A 97 -13.17 6.14 -20.63
C LYS A 97 -13.01 4.67 -21.05
N ARG A 98 -12.03 4.33 -21.91
CA ARG A 98 -11.74 2.94 -22.26
C ARG A 98 -11.14 2.18 -21.09
N ASP A 99 -10.23 2.79 -20.34
CA ASP A 99 -9.61 2.19 -19.15
C ASP A 99 -10.64 1.95 -18.05
N LEU A 100 -11.49 2.94 -17.76
CA LEU A 100 -12.60 2.78 -16.81
C LEU A 100 -13.55 1.64 -17.20
N ARG A 101 -13.83 1.44 -18.50
CA ARG A 101 -14.64 0.29 -18.98
C ARG A 101 -13.96 -1.05 -18.78
N ARG A 102 -12.63 -1.13 -18.95
CA ARG A 102 -11.85 -2.34 -18.66
C ARG A 102 -11.89 -2.69 -17.18
N ASP A 103 -11.72 -1.69 -16.32
CA ASP A 103 -11.80 -1.84 -14.86
C ASP A 103 -13.19 -2.29 -14.42
N LEU A 104 -14.25 -1.69 -14.98
CA LEU A 104 -15.62 -2.12 -14.72
C LEU A 104 -15.84 -3.60 -15.07
N ARG A 105 -15.32 -4.05 -16.22
CA ARG A 105 -15.37 -5.46 -16.63
C ARG A 105 -14.62 -6.37 -15.66
N TYR A 106 -13.49 -5.92 -15.13
CA TYR A 106 -12.72 -6.68 -14.14
C TYR A 106 -13.47 -6.80 -12.80
N VAL A 107 -13.99 -5.68 -12.28
CA VAL A 107 -14.74 -5.64 -11.01
C VAL A 107 -16.01 -6.48 -11.11
N THR A 108 -16.76 -6.38 -12.21
CA THR A 108 -17.96 -7.22 -12.44
C THR A 108 -17.64 -8.71 -12.47
N PHE A 109 -16.56 -9.11 -13.15
CA PHE A 109 -16.08 -10.50 -13.13
C PHE A 109 -15.74 -10.97 -11.71
N LYS A 110 -15.00 -10.16 -10.93
CA LYS A 110 -14.67 -10.49 -9.54
C LYS A 110 -15.91 -10.61 -8.66
N LEU A 111 -16.89 -9.74 -8.83
CA LEU A 111 -18.15 -9.76 -8.10
C LEU A 111 -18.92 -11.07 -8.37
N VAL A 112 -19.05 -11.48 -9.64
CA VAL A 112 -19.68 -12.77 -10.00
C VAL A 112 -18.94 -13.95 -9.38
N ASN A 113 -17.60 -13.92 -9.40
CA ASN A 113 -16.81 -14.99 -8.80
C ASN A 113 -16.98 -15.07 -7.28
N GLU A 114 -16.99 -13.94 -6.56
CA GLU A 114 -17.24 -13.93 -5.12
C GLU A 114 -18.69 -14.35 -4.79
N LYS A 115 -19.70 -13.97 -5.59
CA LYS A 115 -21.09 -14.48 -5.45
C LYS A 115 -21.12 -16.01 -5.50
N LYS A 116 -20.50 -16.61 -6.53
CA LYS A 116 -20.44 -18.07 -6.69
C LYS A 116 -19.71 -18.75 -5.51
N LYS A 117 -18.63 -18.15 -5.00
CA LYS A 117 -17.93 -18.68 -3.81
C LYS A 117 -18.79 -18.63 -2.55
N ILE A 118 -19.52 -17.53 -2.36
CA ILE A 118 -20.47 -17.38 -1.24
C ILE A 118 -21.58 -18.41 -1.34
N GLU A 119 -22.18 -18.60 -2.52
CA GLU A 119 -23.23 -19.62 -2.74
C GLU A 119 -22.73 -21.03 -2.44
N LYS A 120 -21.55 -21.39 -2.93
CA LYS A 120 -20.92 -22.69 -2.62
C LYS A 120 -20.70 -22.89 -1.12
N LEU A 121 -20.16 -21.87 -0.44
CA LEU A 121 -19.92 -21.93 1.01
C LEU A 121 -21.22 -22.02 1.80
N LYS A 122 -22.25 -21.25 1.41
CA LYS A 122 -23.60 -21.33 2.00
C LYS A 122 -24.22 -22.72 1.81
N GLY A 123 -24.05 -23.33 0.62
CA GLY A 123 -24.56 -24.66 0.33
C GLY A 123 -23.87 -25.78 1.13
N SER A 124 -22.58 -25.64 1.43
CA SER A 124 -21.85 -26.59 2.28
C SER A 124 -22.08 -26.41 3.79
N LEU A 125 -22.50 -25.21 4.22
CA LEU A 125 -22.57 -24.85 5.63
C LEU A 125 -24.00 -25.02 6.15
N GLN A 126 -24.20 -25.93 7.10
CA GLN A 126 -25.48 -26.11 7.76
C GLN A 126 -25.71 -24.96 8.76
N LEU A 127 -26.67 -24.08 8.45
CA LEU A 127 -27.02 -22.88 9.23
C LEU A 127 -27.81 -23.21 10.52
N VAL A 128 -27.48 -24.28 11.22
CA VAL A 128 -28.24 -24.78 12.38
C VAL A 128 -28.10 -23.85 13.58
N THR A 129 -27.00 -23.09 13.66
CA THR A 129 -26.62 -22.33 14.86
C THR A 129 -26.67 -20.80 14.69
N VAL A 130 -26.81 -20.30 13.45
CA VAL A 130 -26.78 -18.86 13.14
C VAL A 130 -28.14 -18.41 12.61
N GLY A 131 -29.04 -18.05 13.52
CA GLY A 131 -30.40 -17.60 13.21
C GLY A 131 -31.40 -18.18 14.19
N GLY A 132 -31.76 -17.40 15.20
CA GLY A 132 -32.70 -17.82 16.25
C GLY A 132 -34.12 -18.07 15.73
N SER A 133 -34.79 -19.00 16.41
CA SER A 133 -36.13 -19.56 16.18
C SER A 133 -36.23 -20.56 15.02
N LEU A 134 -35.89 -21.82 15.31
CA LEU A 134 -36.38 -22.98 14.57
C LEU A 134 -37.90 -22.96 14.51
N ASN A 135 -38.46 -23.57 13.46
CA ASN A 135 -39.89 -23.80 13.31
C ASN A 135 -40.51 -24.28 14.63
N LYS A 136 -41.59 -23.62 15.07
CA LYS A 136 -42.31 -24.02 16.30
C LYS A 136 -42.90 -25.41 16.08
N ARG A 137 -42.49 -26.38 16.90
CA ARG A 137 -43.08 -27.72 16.88
C ARG A 137 -44.38 -27.71 17.69
N ILE A 138 -45.50 -27.86 17.00
CA ILE A 138 -46.83 -27.98 17.61
C ILE A 138 -47.15 -29.48 17.74
N ILE A 139 -47.51 -29.94 18.93
CA ILE A 139 -48.00 -31.30 19.15
C ILE A 139 -49.45 -31.17 19.64
N TYR A 140 -50.34 -31.92 19.01
CA TYR A 140 -51.73 -32.03 19.41
C TYR A 140 -51.85 -33.22 20.37
N LYS A 141 -52.48 -32.99 21.52
CA LYS A 141 -52.84 -34.05 22.48
C LYS A 141 -54.36 -34.21 22.46
N ASP A 142 -54.81 -35.45 22.56
CA ASP A 142 -56.20 -35.84 22.62
C ASP A 142 -56.53 -36.15 24.09
N ASP A 143 -56.98 -35.15 24.84
CA ASP A 143 -57.45 -35.32 26.20
C ASP A 143 -58.98 -35.52 26.14
N SER A 144 -59.39 -36.73 26.46
CA SER A 144 -60.61 -37.45 26.03
C SER A 144 -61.99 -36.91 26.45
N ASP A 145 -62.18 -35.64 26.80
CA ASP A 145 -63.50 -35.16 27.25
C ASP A 145 -64.02 -33.84 26.60
N GLU A 146 -63.32 -33.25 25.61
CA GLU A 146 -63.83 -32.10 24.83
C GLU A 146 -63.54 -32.25 23.32
N ASP A 147 -64.50 -31.85 22.46
CA ASP A 147 -64.46 -31.98 20.98
C ASP A 147 -63.46 -31.03 20.26
N GLU A 148 -62.55 -30.35 20.98
CA GLU A 148 -61.59 -29.40 20.41
C GLU A 148 -60.11 -29.83 20.56
N LEU A 149 -59.41 -29.99 19.42
CA LEU A 149 -57.98 -30.28 19.38
C LEU A 149 -57.13 -29.06 19.80
N VAL A 150 -56.64 -29.05 21.04
CA VAL A 150 -55.74 -27.99 21.54
C VAL A 150 -54.29 -28.25 21.13
N GLY A 151 -53.75 -27.40 20.26
CA GLY A 151 -52.34 -27.45 19.86
C GLY A 151 -51.41 -26.87 20.93
N VAL A 152 -50.64 -27.73 21.62
CA VAL A 152 -49.66 -27.28 22.61
C VAL A 152 -48.33 -27.01 21.91
N VAL A 153 -47.81 -25.78 22.02
CA VAL A 153 -46.45 -25.46 21.58
C VAL A 153 -45.48 -26.16 22.52
N VAL A 154 -44.92 -27.28 22.06
CA VAL A 154 -43.96 -28.03 22.85
C VAL A 154 -42.61 -27.33 22.71
N ASN A 155 -42.28 -26.53 23.72
CA ASN A 155 -40.90 -26.15 23.99
C ASN A 155 -40.17 -27.42 24.40
N ASN A 156 -39.67 -28.18 23.43
CA ASN A 156 -38.72 -29.26 23.70
C ASN A 156 -37.49 -28.64 24.37
N ARG A 157 -37.52 -28.52 25.70
CA ARG A 157 -36.34 -28.65 26.54
C ARG A 157 -36.03 -30.13 26.70
N THR A 158 -36.12 -30.91 25.61
CA THR A 158 -35.45 -32.21 25.59
C THR A 158 -33.98 -31.88 25.76
N ASN A 159 -33.36 -32.49 26.76
CA ASN A 159 -31.91 -32.55 26.91
C ASN A 159 -31.28 -33.30 25.72
N SER A 160 -31.51 -32.86 24.47
CA SER A 160 -30.51 -33.01 23.44
C SER A 160 -29.32 -32.23 23.98
N SER A 161 -28.25 -32.92 24.35
CA SER A 161 -26.98 -32.33 24.81
C SER A 161 -26.85 -30.92 24.26
N ALA A 162 -27.06 -29.92 25.13
CA ALA A 162 -27.10 -28.50 24.77
C ALA A 162 -25.68 -27.98 24.49
N ASP A 163 -24.86 -28.83 23.91
CA ASP A 163 -23.46 -28.62 23.62
C ASP A 163 -23.19 -29.19 22.22
N THR A 164 -23.99 -28.78 21.23
CA THR A 164 -23.52 -28.77 19.84
C THR A 164 -22.51 -27.61 19.73
N GLN A 165 -21.37 -27.76 20.41
CA GLN A 165 -20.31 -26.78 20.35
C GLN A 165 -19.92 -26.66 18.87
N LEU A 166 -20.04 -25.44 18.34
CA LEU A 166 -19.61 -25.16 16.99
C LEU A 166 -18.15 -25.59 16.89
N THR A 167 -17.85 -26.58 16.06
CA THR A 167 -16.46 -27.02 15.89
C THR A 167 -15.64 -25.80 15.47
N ASP A 168 -14.39 -25.71 15.88
CA ASP A 168 -13.58 -24.53 15.56
C ASP A 168 -13.48 -24.34 14.03
N VAL A 169 -13.51 -25.44 13.28
CA VAL A 169 -13.63 -25.46 11.81
C VAL A 169 -14.91 -24.77 11.32
N MET A 170 -16.06 -25.02 11.95
CA MET A 170 -17.31 -24.34 11.60
C MET A 170 -17.23 -22.84 11.90
N LYS A 171 -16.68 -22.42 13.06
CA LYS A 171 -16.49 -21.00 13.41
C LYS A 171 -15.63 -20.27 12.37
N GLU A 172 -14.53 -20.89 11.96
CA GLU A 172 -13.65 -20.36 10.91
C GLU A 172 -14.39 -20.21 9.57
N ASN A 173 -15.18 -21.21 9.17
CA ASN A 173 -15.97 -21.14 7.94
C ASN A 173 -17.02 -20.02 7.97
N TYR A 174 -17.68 -19.78 9.10
CA TYR A 174 -18.57 -18.63 9.29
C TYR A 174 -17.83 -17.29 9.18
N LYS A 175 -16.62 -17.21 9.75
CA LYS A 175 -15.77 -16.02 9.63
C LYS A 175 -15.38 -15.76 8.18
N ILE A 176 -14.93 -16.78 7.45
CA ILE A 176 -14.58 -16.69 6.02
C ILE A 176 -15.79 -16.26 5.19
N LEU A 177 -16.98 -16.79 5.49
CA LEU A 177 -18.22 -16.40 4.83
C LEU A 177 -18.53 -14.91 5.06
N ALA A 178 -18.41 -14.43 6.30
CA ALA A 178 -18.61 -13.03 6.64
C ALA A 178 -17.63 -12.09 5.92
N GLU A 179 -16.34 -12.45 5.88
CA GLU A 179 -15.31 -11.70 5.15
C GLU A 179 -15.61 -11.63 3.65
N LYS A 180 -16.07 -12.74 3.05
CA LYS A 180 -16.46 -12.77 1.64
C LYS A 180 -17.69 -11.90 1.34
N ILE A 181 -18.68 -11.93 2.22
CA ILE A 181 -19.87 -11.06 2.11
C ILE A 181 -19.46 -9.59 2.20
N LYS A 182 -18.55 -9.25 3.13
CA LYS A 182 -18.01 -7.88 3.25
C LYS A 182 -17.30 -7.45 1.96
N LYS A 183 -16.39 -8.28 1.44
CA LYS A 183 -15.67 -8.03 0.19
C LYS A 183 -16.61 -7.85 -1.00
N LEU A 184 -17.70 -8.63 -1.07
CA LEU A 184 -18.71 -8.48 -2.10
C LEU A 184 -19.39 -7.12 -2.05
N LYS A 185 -19.77 -6.63 -0.87
CA LYS A 185 -20.34 -5.29 -0.69
C LYS A 185 -19.36 -4.19 -1.13
N GLU A 186 -18.09 -4.33 -0.77
CA GLU A 186 -17.04 -3.39 -1.20
C GLU A 186 -16.91 -3.34 -2.73
N LEU A 187 -16.86 -4.50 -3.39
CA LEU A 187 -16.81 -4.59 -4.85
C LEU A 187 -18.05 -3.97 -5.52
N GLU A 188 -19.23 -4.08 -4.89
CA GLU A 188 -20.47 -3.50 -5.39
C GLU A 188 -20.45 -1.96 -5.32
N VAL A 189 -19.93 -1.39 -4.23
CA VAL A 189 -19.70 0.06 -4.11
C VAL A 189 -18.69 0.55 -5.15
N VAL A 190 -17.57 -0.17 -5.34
CA VAL A 190 -16.57 0.18 -6.36
C VAL A 190 -17.18 0.13 -7.76
N LYS A 191 -17.98 -0.89 -8.07
CA LYS A 191 -18.70 -1.00 -9.34
C LYS A 191 -19.60 0.21 -9.59
N GLN A 192 -20.41 0.62 -8.60
CA GLN A 192 -21.28 1.79 -8.71
C GLN A 192 -20.49 3.08 -8.96
N LYS A 193 -19.36 3.27 -8.27
CA LYS A 193 -18.49 4.43 -8.48
C LYS A 193 -17.89 4.46 -9.90
N LEU A 194 -17.46 3.31 -10.42
CA LEU A 194 -16.95 3.19 -11.79
C LEU A 194 -18.04 3.47 -12.83
N GLU A 195 -19.25 2.94 -12.63
CA GLU A 195 -20.40 3.22 -13.50
C GLU A 195 -20.75 4.71 -13.52
N ALA A 196 -20.76 5.36 -12.34
CA ALA A 196 -20.97 6.79 -12.22
C ALA A 196 -19.87 7.61 -12.92
N ALA A 197 -18.61 7.19 -12.82
CA ALA A 197 -17.48 7.86 -13.47
C ALA A 197 -17.51 7.74 -15.01
N ILE A 198 -17.98 6.61 -15.56
CA ILE A 198 -18.11 6.41 -17.02
C ILE A 198 -19.25 7.24 -17.61
N ASN A 199 -20.35 7.37 -16.86
CA ASN A 199 -21.57 8.07 -17.29
C ASN A 199 -21.50 9.60 -17.09
N LYS A 200 -20.45 10.09 -16.42
CA LYS A 200 -20.15 11.52 -16.30
C LYS A 200 -19.40 12.04 -17.53
#